data_AF-A0AAN7GVV6-F1
#
_entry.id   AF-A0AAN7GVV6-F1
#
_cell.length_a   1.000
_cell.length_b   1.000
_cell.length_c   1.000
_cell.angle_alpha   90.00
_cell.angle_beta   90.00
_cell.angle_gamma   90.00
#
_symmetry.space_group_name_H-M   'P 1'
#
loop_
_entity.id
_entity.type
_entity.pdbx_description
1 polymer ?
#
loop_
_entity_poly.entity_id
_entity_poly.type
_entity_poly.pdbx_seq_one_letter_code
_entity_poly.pdbx_strand_id
1 'polypeptide(L)'
;MILQRLIAMSLLLLGFMVSLPAVLGHDNGDIKSWCARTPHPKPCEYFLGHKHNGKPIRGKSDFKKLSLQLALERAHHGWNNTRSLGPRCRDEKEKAAWADCLKLYEYTIGRLNHTADPNTKCSQEDSQTWLSTALTNLDTCRAGFLELGVSDNVLPLMSNNVSALISNTLALSDVPYVAPNTTGGFPMWVKPGDRKLLQSSSPASKANIVVAKDGSGNYRTITEAVTAASKRSGTSRYIIYIKAGTYKENVEVGTKLKNIMFVGDGIGKTIVTGSRSVGGGSTTFNSATVGKFRYIDTNTKKEVNLTNIIILKNEYNCYMHI
;
A
#
# COMPACT_ATOMS: atom_id res chain seq x y z
N MET A 1 13.70 -10.53 -81.95
CA MET A 1 12.66 -10.80 -80.92
C MET A 1 13.19 -11.39 -79.60
N ILE A 2 14.46 -11.81 -79.51
CA ILE A 2 15.06 -12.33 -78.25
C ILE A 2 15.70 -11.21 -77.42
N LEU A 3 16.27 -10.17 -78.06
CA LEU A 3 16.94 -9.06 -77.37
C LEU A 3 15.98 -8.13 -76.60
N GLN A 4 14.74 -7.95 -77.07
CA GLN A 4 13.71 -7.18 -76.35
C GLN A 4 13.17 -7.87 -75.09
N ARG A 5 13.28 -9.20 -74.99
CA ARG A 5 12.84 -9.96 -73.81
C ARG A 5 13.87 -9.97 -72.68
N LEU A 6 15.16 -9.80 -73.01
CA LEU A 6 16.26 -9.72 -72.03
C LEU A 6 16.33 -8.35 -71.31
N ILE A 7 15.94 -7.27 -71.99
CA ILE A 7 15.90 -5.92 -71.41
C ILE A 7 14.72 -5.77 -70.43
N ALA A 8 13.59 -6.45 -70.69
CA ALA A 8 12.44 -6.46 -69.78
C ALA A 8 12.71 -7.24 -68.48
N MET A 9 13.55 -8.29 -68.53
CA MET A 9 13.95 -9.07 -67.35
C MET A 9 14.98 -8.36 -66.47
N SER A 10 15.82 -7.49 -67.04
CA SER A 10 16.81 -6.70 -66.28
C SER A 10 16.20 -5.49 -65.58
N LEU A 11 15.09 -4.94 -66.09
CA LEU A 11 14.33 -3.87 -65.43
C LEU A 11 13.40 -4.37 -64.31
N LEU A 12 13.04 -5.65 -64.28
CA LEU A 12 12.24 -6.26 -63.20
C LEU A 12 13.06 -6.64 -61.96
N LEU A 13 14.39 -6.70 -62.06
CA LEU A 13 15.29 -7.01 -60.93
C LEU A 13 15.80 -5.76 -60.19
N LEU A 14 15.56 -4.55 -60.70
CA LEU A 14 15.86 -3.28 -60.02
C LEU A 14 14.69 -2.72 -59.19
N GLY A 15 13.52 -3.37 -59.25
CA GLY A 15 12.29 -2.96 -58.54
C GLY A 15 12.05 -3.65 -57.20
N PHE A 16 12.96 -4.50 -56.73
CA PHE A 16 12.91 -5.12 -55.40
C PHE A 16 14.10 -4.64 -54.56
N MET A 17 14.25 -3.32 -54.45
CA MET A 17 14.78 -2.76 -53.20
C MET A 17 13.78 -3.15 -52.13
N VAL A 18 14.00 -4.32 -51.51
CA VAL A 18 13.41 -4.67 -50.23
C VAL A 18 13.70 -3.47 -49.34
N SER A 19 12.68 -2.65 -49.11
CA SER A 19 12.64 -1.83 -47.93
C SER A 19 12.76 -2.82 -46.79
N LEU A 20 13.99 -3.02 -46.30
CA LEU A 20 14.14 -3.42 -44.91
C LEU A 20 13.24 -2.42 -44.18
N PRO A 21 12.22 -2.87 -43.43
CA PRO A 21 11.62 -1.95 -42.49
C PRO A 21 12.80 -1.40 -41.72
N ALA A 22 13.01 -0.09 -41.79
CA ALA A 22 13.95 0.56 -40.91
C ALA A 22 13.54 0.05 -39.53
N VAL A 23 14.37 -0.83 -38.95
CA VAL A 23 14.30 -1.11 -37.53
C VAL A 23 14.69 0.23 -36.95
N LEU A 24 13.68 1.08 -36.74
CA LEU A 24 13.81 2.30 -35.97
C LEU A 24 14.42 1.83 -34.67
N GLY A 25 15.71 2.15 -34.51
CA GLY A 25 16.46 1.83 -33.32
C GLY A 25 15.60 2.23 -32.14
N HIS A 26 15.32 1.26 -31.27
CA HIS A 26 14.66 1.50 -30.00
C HIS A 26 15.34 2.72 -29.36
N ASP A 27 14.58 3.74 -28.96
CA ASP A 27 15.12 4.94 -28.29
C ASP A 27 15.56 4.58 -26.85
N ASN A 28 16.55 3.70 -26.77
CA ASN A 28 17.13 3.18 -25.55
C ASN A 28 18.03 4.23 -24.88
N GLY A 29 18.46 5.24 -25.66
CA GLY A 29 19.22 6.39 -25.19
C GLY A 29 18.40 7.26 -24.24
N ASP A 30 17.15 7.58 -24.61
CA ASP A 30 16.25 8.37 -23.77
C ASP A 30 15.96 7.65 -22.43
N ILE A 31 15.60 6.35 -22.47
CA ILE A 31 15.34 5.53 -21.27
C ILE A 31 16.53 5.54 -20.32
N LYS A 32 17.75 5.29 -20.84
CA LYS A 32 18.97 5.26 -20.02
C LYS A 32 19.21 6.61 -19.34
N SER A 33 19.01 7.71 -20.06
CA SER A 33 19.18 9.05 -19.52
C SER A 33 18.20 9.38 -18.39
N TRP A 34 16.96 8.90 -18.48
CA TRP A 34 15.95 9.08 -17.44
C TRP A 34 16.20 8.17 -16.24
N CYS A 35 16.49 6.89 -16.46
CA CYS A 35 16.77 5.93 -15.39
C CYS A 35 18.03 6.31 -14.59
N ALA A 36 19.04 6.91 -15.22
CA ALA A 36 20.24 7.41 -14.54
C ALA A 36 19.96 8.48 -13.47
N ARG A 37 18.80 9.14 -13.51
CA ARG A 37 18.37 10.14 -12.52
C ARG A 37 17.68 9.52 -11.30
N THR A 38 17.62 8.19 -11.22
CA THR A 38 16.94 7.45 -10.15
C THR A 38 17.94 6.67 -9.30
N PRO A 39 17.64 6.38 -8.03
CA PRO A 39 18.57 5.68 -7.13
C PRO A 39 18.92 4.25 -7.58
N HIS A 40 18.07 3.60 -8.38
CA HIS A 40 18.29 2.24 -8.89
C HIS A 40 18.17 2.18 -10.43
N PRO A 41 19.18 2.67 -11.17
CA PRO A 41 19.10 2.80 -12.63
C PRO A 41 19.02 1.46 -13.35
N LYS A 42 19.77 0.44 -12.91
CA LYS A 42 19.84 -0.87 -13.57
C LYS A 42 18.48 -1.57 -13.75
N PRO A 43 17.65 -1.77 -12.70
CA PRO A 43 16.34 -2.38 -12.89
C PRO A 43 15.40 -1.50 -13.72
N CYS A 44 15.50 -0.17 -13.62
CA CYS A 44 14.71 0.75 -14.46
C CYS A 44 15.03 0.54 -15.95
N GLU A 45 16.31 0.57 -16.32
CA GLU A 45 16.78 0.37 -17.69
C GLU A 45 16.37 -0.99 -18.22
N TYR A 46 16.60 -2.05 -17.42
CA TYR A 46 16.25 -3.41 -17.80
C TYR A 46 14.75 -3.54 -18.12
N PHE A 47 13.86 -3.15 -17.21
CA PHE A 47 12.44 -3.39 -17.43
C PHE A 47 11.78 -2.40 -18.40
N LEU A 48 12.19 -1.12 -18.43
CA LEU A 48 11.66 -0.16 -19.39
C LEU A 48 12.17 -0.45 -20.82
N GLY A 49 13.44 -0.82 -20.98
CA GLY A 49 14.03 -1.12 -22.28
C GLY A 49 13.40 -2.31 -23.01
N HIS A 50 12.77 -3.24 -22.29
CA HIS A 50 12.08 -4.39 -22.91
C HIS A 50 10.61 -4.11 -23.25
N LYS A 51 10.04 -3.01 -22.75
CA LYS A 51 8.58 -2.82 -22.73
C LYS A 51 8.11 -1.51 -23.33
N HIS A 52 9.03 -0.59 -23.56
CA HIS A 52 8.67 0.71 -24.10
C HIS A 52 8.36 0.58 -25.58
N ASN A 53 7.13 0.90 -25.99
CA ASN A 53 6.70 0.82 -27.40
C ASN A 53 7.33 1.93 -28.29
N GLY A 54 8.53 2.41 -27.96
CA GLY A 54 9.26 3.45 -28.69
C GLY A 54 8.63 4.85 -28.64
N LYS A 55 7.73 5.13 -27.67
CA LYS A 55 7.09 6.45 -27.56
C LYS A 55 8.00 7.45 -26.80
N PRO A 56 8.37 8.62 -27.34
CA PRO A 56 9.26 9.54 -26.64
C PRO A 56 8.78 9.91 -25.24
N ILE A 57 9.69 9.96 -24.25
CA ILE A 57 9.37 10.40 -22.88
C ILE A 57 9.41 11.93 -22.87
N ARG A 58 8.25 12.59 -22.89
CA ARG A 58 8.16 14.05 -23.13
C ARG A 58 8.51 14.90 -21.91
N GLY A 59 8.68 14.29 -20.73
CA GLY A 59 9.09 14.99 -19.52
C GLY A 59 8.96 14.16 -18.24
N LYS A 60 9.26 14.80 -17.11
CA LYS A 60 9.29 14.15 -15.78
C LYS A 60 7.95 13.50 -15.39
N SER A 61 6.83 14.12 -15.74
CA SER A 61 5.49 13.58 -15.45
C SER A 61 5.25 12.27 -16.21
N ASP A 62 5.59 12.23 -17.50
CA ASP A 62 5.47 11.03 -18.33
C ASP A 62 6.40 9.92 -17.82
N PHE A 63 7.65 10.25 -17.49
CA PHE A 63 8.59 9.30 -16.91
C PHE A 63 8.12 8.75 -15.56
N LYS A 64 7.56 9.61 -14.70
CA LYS A 64 6.98 9.21 -13.41
C LYS A 64 5.81 8.24 -13.61
N LYS A 65 4.93 8.51 -14.57
CA LYS A 65 3.80 7.63 -14.89
C LYS A 65 4.28 6.26 -15.40
N LEU A 66 5.27 6.24 -16.29
CA LEU A 66 5.87 4.99 -16.79
C LEU A 66 6.55 4.20 -15.65
N SER A 67 7.32 4.89 -14.81
CA SER A 67 7.99 4.29 -13.64
C SER A 67 7.00 3.69 -12.65
N LEU A 68 5.89 4.40 -12.38
CA LEU A 68 4.82 3.93 -11.51
C LEU A 68 4.09 2.71 -12.08
N GLN A 69 3.77 2.72 -13.37
CA GLN A 69 3.14 1.58 -14.04
C GLN A 69 4.05 0.35 -14.01
N LEU A 70 5.35 0.55 -14.26
CA LEU A 70 6.34 -0.52 -14.17
C LEU A 70 6.42 -1.09 -12.74
N ALA A 71 6.50 -0.22 -11.72
CA ALA A 71 6.53 -0.65 -10.32
C ALA A 71 5.28 -1.45 -9.94
N LEU A 72 4.10 -0.99 -10.34
CA LEU A 72 2.81 -1.68 -10.12
C LEU A 72 2.78 -3.06 -10.78
N GLU A 73 3.19 -3.15 -12.03
CA GLU A 73 3.24 -4.43 -12.74
C GLU A 73 4.20 -5.42 -12.07
N ARG A 74 5.40 -4.95 -11.71
CA ARG A 74 6.39 -5.80 -11.04
C ARG A 74 5.92 -6.19 -9.65
N ALA A 75 5.17 -5.34 -8.95
CA ALA A 75 4.53 -5.68 -7.67
C ALA A 75 3.51 -6.81 -7.83
N HIS A 76 2.67 -6.78 -8.88
CA HIS A 76 1.78 -7.89 -9.22
C HIS A 76 2.53 -9.20 -9.49
N HIS A 77 3.65 -9.13 -10.23
CA HIS A 77 4.49 -10.30 -10.47
C HIS A 77 5.12 -10.83 -9.16
N GLY A 78 5.62 -9.94 -8.31
CA GLY A 78 6.17 -10.27 -6.99
C GLY A 78 5.14 -10.92 -6.07
N TRP A 79 3.90 -10.42 -6.05
CA TRP A 79 2.80 -11.03 -5.30
C TRP A 79 2.45 -12.43 -5.85
N ASN A 80 2.35 -12.59 -7.17
CA ASN A 80 2.06 -13.90 -7.78
C ASN A 80 3.15 -14.93 -7.46
N ASN A 81 4.43 -14.53 -7.51
CA ASN A 81 5.55 -15.37 -7.11
C ASN A 81 5.46 -15.72 -5.61
N THR A 82 5.23 -14.73 -4.74
CA THR A 82 5.06 -14.96 -3.30
C THR A 82 3.93 -15.96 -3.04
N ARG A 83 2.79 -15.81 -3.74
CA ARG A 83 1.63 -16.69 -3.60
C ARG A 83 1.93 -18.14 -3.98
N SER A 84 2.69 -18.36 -5.06
CA SER A 84 3.03 -19.71 -5.50
C SER A 84 4.00 -20.43 -4.55
N LEU A 85 4.69 -19.71 -3.66
CA LEU A 85 5.60 -20.28 -2.67
C LEU A 85 4.90 -20.82 -1.42
N GLY A 86 3.59 -20.59 -1.25
CA GLY A 86 2.83 -21.08 -0.08
C GLY A 86 3.02 -22.56 0.23
N PRO A 87 2.88 -23.47 -0.76
CA PRO A 87 3.14 -24.90 -0.58
C PRO A 87 4.58 -25.27 -0.20
N ARG A 88 5.55 -24.34 -0.28
CA ARG A 88 6.96 -24.55 0.07
C ARG A 88 7.29 -24.14 1.51
N CYS A 89 6.34 -23.58 2.25
CA CYS A 89 6.54 -23.26 3.67
C CYS A 89 6.66 -24.56 4.48
N ARG A 90 7.71 -24.67 5.30
CA ARG A 90 8.05 -25.90 6.03
C ARG A 90 7.34 -26.02 7.38
N ASP A 91 7.10 -24.88 8.02
CA ASP A 91 6.55 -24.83 9.37
C ASP A 91 5.58 -23.64 9.55
N GLU A 92 4.93 -23.60 10.71
CA GLU A 92 3.93 -22.57 11.03
C GLU A 92 4.51 -21.15 11.11
N LYS A 93 5.79 -20.99 11.48
CA LYS A 93 6.43 -19.67 11.54
C LYS A 93 6.71 -19.14 10.14
N GLU A 94 7.24 -19.99 9.27
CA GLU A 94 7.46 -19.67 7.86
C GLU A 94 6.13 -19.37 7.15
N LYS A 95 5.10 -20.18 7.42
CA LYS A 95 3.75 -19.95 6.91
C LYS A 95 3.13 -18.66 7.42
N ALA A 96 3.36 -18.29 8.69
CA ALA A 96 2.91 -17.01 9.25
C ALA A 96 3.59 -15.81 8.56
N ALA A 97 4.93 -15.83 8.45
CA ALA A 97 5.67 -14.77 7.75
C ALA A 97 5.25 -14.65 6.28
N TRP A 98 5.05 -15.77 5.59
CA TRP A 98 4.56 -15.82 4.22
C TRP A 98 3.16 -15.21 4.07
N ALA A 99 2.22 -15.58 4.93
CA ALA A 99 0.85 -15.06 4.91
C ALA A 99 0.84 -13.53 5.14
N ASP A 100 1.68 -13.04 6.05
CA ASP A 100 1.85 -11.62 6.29
C ASP A 100 2.43 -10.89 5.09
N CYS A 101 3.42 -11.50 4.43
CA CYS A 101 3.99 -10.92 3.24
C CYS A 101 2.97 -10.82 2.09
N LEU A 102 2.10 -11.83 1.90
CA LEU A 102 1.03 -11.73 0.91
C LEU A 102 0.11 -10.53 1.16
N LYS A 103 -0.30 -10.34 2.41
CA LYS A 103 -1.12 -9.20 2.83
C LYS A 103 -0.40 -7.86 2.58
N LEU A 104 0.89 -7.79 2.88
CA LEU A 104 1.71 -6.59 2.65
C LEU A 104 1.93 -6.27 1.16
N TYR A 105 2.06 -7.29 0.30
CA TYR A 105 2.08 -7.08 -1.15
C TYR A 105 0.74 -6.59 -1.68
N GLU A 106 -0.39 -7.11 -1.20
CA GLU A 106 -1.71 -6.58 -1.56
C GLU A 106 -1.81 -5.10 -1.19
N TYR A 107 -1.27 -4.70 -0.05
CA TYR A 107 -1.29 -3.29 0.38
C TYR A 107 -0.44 -2.44 -0.53
N THR A 108 0.75 -2.93 -0.86
CA THR A 108 1.68 -2.31 -1.81
C THR A 108 0.98 -2.07 -3.16
N ILE A 109 0.34 -3.09 -3.72
CA ILE A 109 -0.42 -2.99 -4.96
C ILE A 109 -1.56 -1.98 -4.83
N GLY A 110 -2.32 -2.03 -3.74
CA GLY A 110 -3.41 -1.08 -3.48
C GLY A 110 -2.93 0.38 -3.37
N ARG A 111 -1.71 0.62 -2.83
CA ARG A 111 -1.07 1.95 -2.83
C ARG A 111 -0.69 2.39 -4.23
N LEU A 112 0.02 1.54 -4.96
CA LEU A 112 0.50 1.85 -6.32
C LEU A 112 -0.67 2.11 -7.28
N ASN A 113 -1.74 1.32 -7.22
CA ASN A 113 -2.96 1.56 -7.98
C ASN A 113 -3.58 2.91 -7.65
N HIS A 114 -3.64 3.28 -6.37
CA HIS A 114 -4.21 4.56 -5.96
C HIS A 114 -3.36 5.74 -6.43
N THR A 115 -2.03 5.61 -6.40
CA THR A 115 -1.12 6.61 -6.97
C THR A 115 -1.26 6.73 -8.49
N ALA A 116 -1.61 5.63 -9.18
CA ALA A 116 -1.69 5.57 -10.64
C ALA A 116 -3.06 5.95 -11.22
N ASP A 117 -4.10 5.99 -10.39
CA ASP A 117 -5.48 6.25 -10.82
C ASP A 117 -5.70 7.73 -11.19
N PRO A 118 -6.03 8.05 -12.45
CA PRO A 118 -6.27 9.43 -12.87
C PRO A 118 -7.50 10.07 -12.23
N ASN A 119 -8.44 9.26 -11.71
CA ASN A 119 -9.66 9.75 -11.04
C ASN A 119 -9.41 10.06 -9.55
N THR A 120 -8.32 9.56 -9.00
CA THR A 120 -7.89 9.88 -7.64
C THR A 120 -7.15 11.21 -7.70
N LYS A 121 -7.72 12.26 -7.08
CA LYS A 121 -7.02 13.53 -6.85
C LYS A 121 -5.91 13.29 -5.84
N CYS A 122 -4.73 12.93 -6.32
CA CYS A 122 -3.55 12.66 -5.52
C CYS A 122 -2.65 13.91 -5.53
N SER A 123 -2.39 14.48 -4.35
CA SER A 123 -1.34 15.50 -4.22
C SER A 123 0.05 14.87 -4.36
N GLN A 124 1.09 15.70 -4.47
CA GLN A 124 2.46 15.19 -4.53
C GLN A 124 2.87 14.57 -3.19
N GLU A 125 2.39 15.15 -2.09
CA GLU A 125 2.50 14.69 -0.70
C GLU A 125 1.82 13.32 -0.53
N ASP A 126 0.61 13.15 -1.07
CA ASP A 126 -0.13 11.88 -1.04
C ASP A 126 0.63 10.80 -1.82
N SER A 127 1.15 11.16 -3.00
CA SER A 127 1.96 10.24 -3.83
C SER A 127 3.19 9.76 -3.07
N GLN A 128 3.94 10.70 -2.47
CA GLN A 128 5.11 10.38 -1.65
C GLN A 128 4.75 9.48 -0.47
N THR A 129 3.65 9.80 0.22
CA THR A 129 3.17 9.02 1.36
C THR A 129 2.82 7.59 0.96
N TRP A 130 2.09 7.41 -0.14
CA TRP A 130 1.65 6.08 -0.60
C TRP A 130 2.80 5.24 -1.13
N LEU A 131 3.75 5.85 -1.86
CA LEU A 131 4.96 5.18 -2.33
C LEU A 131 5.87 4.80 -1.16
N SER A 132 6.05 5.67 -0.16
CA SER A 132 6.81 5.37 1.05
C SER A 132 6.17 4.23 1.83
N THR A 133 4.84 4.25 1.97
CA THR A 133 4.08 3.15 2.60
C THR A 133 4.28 1.83 1.84
N ALA A 134 4.29 1.88 0.51
CA ALA A 134 4.51 0.70 -0.33
C ALA A 134 5.91 0.09 -0.08
N LEU A 135 6.96 0.90 0.06
CA LEU A 135 8.29 0.43 0.46
C LEU A 135 8.28 -0.17 1.86
N THR A 136 7.71 0.54 2.84
CA THR A 136 7.61 0.05 4.23
C THR A 136 6.89 -1.29 4.31
N ASN A 137 5.86 -1.52 3.50
CA ASN A 137 5.17 -2.81 3.46
C ASN A 137 6.10 -3.95 3.01
N LEU A 138 6.90 -3.72 1.95
CA LEU A 138 7.85 -4.71 1.44
C LEU A 138 8.98 -4.98 2.44
N ASP A 139 9.47 -3.94 3.12
CA ASP A 139 10.46 -4.08 4.19
C ASP A 139 9.89 -4.84 5.40
N THR A 140 8.64 -4.56 5.78
CA THR A 140 7.92 -5.26 6.85
C THR A 140 7.75 -6.74 6.51
N CYS A 141 7.45 -7.06 5.25
CA CYS A 141 7.36 -8.44 4.78
C CYS A 141 8.68 -9.17 5.01
N ARG A 142 9.80 -8.57 4.57
CA ARG A 142 11.13 -9.15 4.77
C ARG A 142 11.48 -9.29 6.25
N ALA A 143 11.16 -8.26 7.06
CA ALA A 143 11.41 -8.26 8.49
C ALA A 143 10.70 -9.42 9.19
N GLY A 144 9.45 -9.74 8.84
CA GLY A 144 8.71 -10.86 9.45
C GLY A 144 9.42 -12.22 9.36
N PHE A 145 10.07 -12.52 8.22
CA PHE A 145 10.88 -13.74 8.08
C PHE A 145 12.15 -13.71 8.95
N LEU A 146 12.79 -12.55 9.06
CA LEU A 146 14.00 -12.36 9.87
C LEU A 146 13.69 -12.47 11.37
N GLU A 147 12.62 -11.83 11.83
CA GLU A 147 12.14 -11.83 13.21
C GLU A 147 11.83 -13.25 13.71
N LEU A 148 11.25 -14.09 12.85
CA LEU A 148 10.90 -15.46 13.17
C LEU A 148 12.03 -16.47 12.94
N GLY A 149 13.17 -16.03 12.39
CA GLY A 149 14.35 -16.87 12.15
C GLY A 149 14.16 -17.89 11.02
N VAL A 150 13.35 -17.58 10.00
CA VAL A 150 12.94 -18.49 8.92
C VAL A 150 13.26 -17.93 7.52
N SER A 151 14.39 -17.22 7.40
CA SER A 151 14.78 -16.47 6.20
C SER A 151 15.56 -17.26 5.15
N ASP A 152 15.82 -18.55 5.39
CA ASP A 152 16.71 -19.41 4.58
C ASP A 152 16.03 -20.12 3.41
N ASN A 153 14.70 -20.27 3.42
CA ASN A 153 13.97 -21.08 2.42
C ASN A 153 13.05 -20.26 1.50
N VAL A 154 11.91 -19.75 1.96
CA VAL A 154 10.97 -19.02 1.10
C VAL A 154 11.48 -17.60 0.75
N LEU A 155 12.09 -16.89 1.70
CA LEU A 155 12.48 -15.48 1.51
C LEU A 155 13.47 -15.25 0.34
N PRO A 156 14.52 -16.06 0.12
CA PRO A 156 15.44 -15.86 -1.01
C PRO A 156 14.74 -16.04 -2.37
N LEU A 157 13.74 -16.94 -2.44
CA LEU A 157 12.95 -17.19 -3.65
C LEU A 157 11.99 -16.04 -3.98
N MET A 158 11.76 -15.14 -3.02
CA MET A 158 10.96 -13.92 -3.20
C MET A 158 11.78 -12.74 -3.71
N SER A 159 13.11 -12.87 -3.85
CA SER A 159 13.99 -11.79 -4.30
C SER A 159 13.53 -11.20 -5.64
N ASN A 160 13.39 -9.88 -5.70
CA ASN A 160 12.94 -9.17 -6.89
C ASN A 160 13.34 -7.67 -6.81
N ASN A 161 12.98 -6.91 -7.85
CA ASN A 161 13.34 -5.49 -7.98
C ASN A 161 12.19 -4.53 -7.60
N VAL A 162 11.11 -5.00 -6.99
CA VAL A 162 9.92 -4.16 -6.75
C VAL A 162 10.26 -2.96 -5.86
N SER A 163 10.94 -3.17 -4.72
CA SER A 163 11.34 -2.06 -3.85
C SER A 163 12.22 -1.05 -4.59
N ALA A 164 13.19 -1.52 -5.40
CA ALA A 164 14.04 -0.64 -6.19
C ALA A 164 13.25 0.22 -7.20
N LEU A 165 12.23 -0.35 -7.85
CA LEU A 165 11.39 0.35 -8.82
C LEU A 165 10.42 1.35 -8.15
N ILE A 166 9.91 1.02 -6.96
CA ILE A 166 9.12 1.95 -6.15
C ILE A 166 10.00 3.10 -5.68
N SER A 167 11.22 2.83 -5.20
CA SER A 167 12.19 3.86 -4.80
C SER A 167 12.54 4.81 -5.95
N ASN A 168 12.68 4.29 -7.17
CA ASN A 168 12.86 5.14 -8.35
C ASN A 168 11.68 6.08 -8.58
N THR A 169 10.46 5.56 -8.45
CA THR A 169 9.24 6.37 -8.60
C THR A 169 9.10 7.41 -7.49
N LEU A 170 9.50 7.05 -6.27
CA LEU A 170 9.51 7.94 -5.11
C LEU A 170 10.48 9.11 -5.30
N ALA A 171 11.69 8.85 -5.81
CA ALA A 171 12.69 9.88 -6.10
C ALA A 171 12.23 10.92 -7.13
N LEU A 172 11.18 10.64 -7.90
CA LEU A 172 10.58 11.58 -8.85
C LEU A 172 9.50 12.47 -8.19
N SER A 173 9.15 12.22 -6.92
CA SER A 173 8.21 13.00 -6.13
C SER A 173 8.98 13.99 -5.24
N ASP A 174 9.48 15.08 -5.81
CA ASP A 174 10.19 16.12 -5.05
C ASP A 174 9.23 16.90 -4.13
N VAL A 175 8.98 16.42 -2.92
CA VAL A 175 8.20 17.15 -1.91
C VAL A 175 9.14 17.67 -0.81
N PRO A 176 9.22 18.99 -0.60
CA PRO A 176 9.93 19.55 0.54
C PRO A 176 9.30 19.10 1.85
N TYR A 177 10.12 18.79 2.85
CA TYR A 177 9.61 18.57 4.20
C TYR A 177 9.06 19.89 4.77
N VAL A 178 7.78 19.89 5.13
CA VAL A 178 7.12 20.99 5.83
C VAL A 178 6.75 20.50 7.22
N ALA A 179 7.27 21.17 8.25
CA ALA A 179 6.93 20.84 9.63
C ALA A 179 5.41 21.00 9.84
N PRO A 180 4.74 20.00 10.46
CA PRO A 180 3.30 20.06 10.65
C PRO A 180 2.94 21.19 11.63
N ASN A 181 2.11 22.12 11.16
CA ASN A 181 1.61 23.20 12.00
C ASN A 181 0.52 22.67 12.97
N THR A 182 0.47 23.23 14.18
CA THR A 182 -0.52 22.87 15.20
C THR A 182 -1.36 24.08 15.59
N THR A 183 -2.63 23.87 15.88
CA THR A 183 -3.51 24.94 16.39
C THR A 183 -4.26 24.43 17.61
N GLY A 184 -4.02 25.07 18.75
CA GLY A 184 -4.61 24.64 20.04
C GLY A 184 -4.15 23.26 20.49
N GLY A 185 -2.88 22.91 20.24
CA GLY A 185 -2.30 21.60 20.59
C GLY A 185 -2.69 20.43 19.68
N PHE A 186 -3.53 20.66 18.67
CA PHE A 186 -3.93 19.64 17.70
C PHE A 186 -3.29 19.87 16.33
N PRO A 187 -2.89 18.80 15.61
CA PRO A 187 -2.48 18.88 14.21
C PRO A 187 -3.60 19.45 13.33
N MET A 188 -3.23 20.17 12.27
CA MET A 188 -4.19 20.77 11.35
C MET A 188 -5.15 19.77 10.69
N TRP A 189 -4.72 18.52 10.49
CA TRP A 189 -5.57 17.47 9.92
C TRP A 189 -6.70 16.99 10.85
N VAL A 190 -6.64 17.27 12.15
CA VAL A 190 -7.75 17.02 13.09
C VAL A 190 -8.79 18.13 12.89
N LYS A 191 -9.99 17.77 12.41
CA LYS A 191 -11.04 18.75 12.12
C LYS A 191 -11.54 19.45 13.41
N PRO A 192 -12.01 20.71 13.35
CA PRO A 192 -12.51 21.42 14.53
C PRO A 192 -13.60 20.66 15.31
N GLY A 193 -14.53 20.01 14.60
CA GLY A 193 -15.56 19.18 15.23
C GLY A 193 -15.00 17.97 15.97
N ASP A 194 -13.91 17.39 15.47
CA ASP A 194 -13.21 16.30 16.17
C ASP A 194 -12.54 16.85 17.42
N ARG A 195 -11.80 17.96 17.33
CA ARG A 195 -11.17 18.63 18.49
C ARG A 195 -12.20 18.89 19.61
N LYS A 196 -13.38 19.43 19.26
CA LYS A 196 -14.48 19.68 20.21
C LYS A 196 -15.04 18.39 20.83
N LEU A 197 -15.09 17.30 20.08
CA LEU A 197 -15.46 15.99 20.62
C LEU A 197 -14.41 15.46 21.61
N LEU A 198 -13.12 15.69 21.35
CA LEU A 198 -12.03 15.29 22.25
C LEU A 198 -12.02 16.07 23.55
N GLN A 199 -12.38 17.34 23.48
CA GLN A 199 -12.49 18.22 24.64
C GLN A 199 -13.84 18.06 25.37
N SER A 200 -14.71 17.15 24.93
CA SER A 200 -16.05 16.94 25.50
C SER A 200 -15.96 16.15 26.81
N SER A 201 -16.60 16.64 27.87
CA SER A 201 -16.67 15.96 29.18
C SER A 201 -17.53 14.69 29.15
N SER A 202 -18.45 14.54 28.18
CA SER A 202 -19.25 13.33 27.98
C SER A 202 -19.19 12.82 26.53
N PRO A 203 -18.14 12.09 26.15
CA PRO A 203 -18.02 11.53 24.80
C PRO A 203 -19.08 10.47 24.50
N ALA A 204 -19.55 9.76 25.54
CA ALA A 204 -20.61 8.76 25.46
C ALA A 204 -21.91 9.29 24.82
N SER A 205 -22.27 10.55 25.12
CA SER A 205 -23.48 11.19 24.60
C SER A 205 -23.50 11.36 23.07
N LYS A 206 -22.34 11.22 22.42
CA LYS A 206 -22.18 11.32 20.97
C LYS A 206 -21.83 9.97 20.32
N ALA A 207 -21.82 8.88 21.10
CA ALA A 207 -21.47 7.56 20.61
C ALA A 207 -22.56 7.01 19.68
N ASN A 208 -22.14 6.35 18.59
CA ASN A 208 -23.05 5.58 17.77
C ASN A 208 -23.30 4.19 18.37
N ILE A 209 -22.25 3.61 18.97
CA ILE A 209 -22.33 2.36 19.72
C ILE A 209 -21.44 2.42 20.96
N VAL A 210 -21.86 1.71 21.99
CA VAL A 210 -21.17 1.57 23.27
C VAL A 210 -20.72 0.13 23.46
N VAL A 211 -19.45 -0.05 23.76
CA VAL A 211 -18.85 -1.31 24.19
C VAL A 211 -18.71 -1.28 25.71
N ALA A 212 -19.28 -2.29 26.37
CA ALA A 212 -19.21 -2.43 27.81
C ALA A 212 -19.11 -3.91 28.19
N LYS A 213 -17.99 -4.28 28.82
CA LYS A 213 -17.70 -5.66 29.19
C LYS A 213 -18.69 -6.25 30.21
N ASP A 214 -19.29 -5.38 31.03
CA ASP A 214 -20.33 -5.70 32.01
C ASP A 214 -21.72 -5.95 31.38
N GLY A 215 -21.87 -5.73 30.07
CA GLY A 215 -23.14 -5.87 29.35
C GLY A 215 -24.04 -4.64 29.43
N SER A 216 -23.60 -3.52 30.01
CA SER A 216 -24.36 -2.26 30.07
C SER A 216 -24.36 -1.46 28.75
N GLY A 217 -23.70 -1.97 27.71
CA GLY A 217 -23.56 -1.35 26.38
C GLY A 217 -24.21 -2.19 25.29
N ASN A 218 -24.02 -1.80 24.02
CA ASN A 218 -24.54 -2.53 22.87
C ASN A 218 -23.79 -3.85 22.63
N TYR A 219 -22.48 -3.87 22.88
CA TYR A 219 -21.61 -5.02 22.68
C TYR A 219 -20.68 -5.23 23.87
N ARG A 220 -20.23 -6.47 24.09
CA ARG A 220 -19.27 -6.79 25.17
C ARG A 220 -17.83 -6.70 24.71
N THR A 221 -17.59 -6.84 23.42
CA THR A 221 -16.26 -6.84 22.81
C THR A 221 -16.11 -5.73 21.78
N ILE A 222 -14.87 -5.31 21.55
CA ILE A 222 -14.56 -4.29 20.53
C ILE A 222 -14.70 -4.90 19.13
N THR A 223 -14.36 -6.18 18.97
CA THR A 223 -14.47 -6.90 17.70
C THR A 223 -15.92 -6.98 17.20
N GLU A 224 -16.89 -7.25 18.09
CA GLU A 224 -18.32 -7.22 17.75
C GLU A 224 -18.77 -5.83 17.30
N ALA A 225 -18.33 -4.79 18.02
CA ALA A 225 -18.64 -3.41 17.69
C ALA A 225 -18.08 -3.00 16.31
N VAL A 226 -16.85 -3.40 16.00
CA VAL A 226 -16.25 -3.20 14.66
C VAL A 226 -17.03 -3.98 13.60
N THR A 227 -17.42 -5.22 13.87
CA THR A 227 -18.22 -6.04 12.95
C THR A 227 -19.60 -5.44 12.71
N ALA A 228 -20.23 -4.87 13.73
CA ALA A 228 -21.50 -4.14 13.57
C ALA A 228 -21.30 -2.86 12.74
N ALA A 229 -20.24 -2.11 13.02
CA ALA A 229 -19.87 -0.92 12.27
C ALA A 229 -19.56 -1.22 10.80
N SER A 230 -19.18 -2.46 10.45
CA SER A 230 -18.92 -2.86 9.06
C SER A 230 -20.18 -2.99 8.20
N LYS A 231 -21.35 -3.16 8.85
CA LYS A 231 -22.65 -3.30 8.17
C LYS A 231 -23.34 -1.97 7.92
N ARG A 232 -22.77 -0.87 8.43
CA ARG A 232 -23.39 0.46 8.36
C ARG A 232 -23.34 1.02 6.93
N SER A 233 -24.35 1.80 6.60
CA SER A 233 -24.39 2.61 5.38
C SER A 233 -23.80 4.00 5.64
N GLY A 234 -23.18 4.61 4.62
CA GLY A 234 -22.76 6.01 4.66
C GLY A 234 -21.31 6.27 5.09
N THR A 235 -20.91 7.53 5.05
CA THR A 235 -19.52 7.97 5.25
C THR A 235 -19.35 8.92 6.43
N SER A 236 -20.39 9.17 7.21
CA SER A 236 -20.31 9.98 8.43
C SER A 236 -19.39 9.33 9.47
N ARG A 237 -18.92 10.15 10.42
CA ARG A 237 -18.12 9.68 11.54
C ARG A 237 -18.93 8.70 12.39
N TYR A 238 -18.29 7.58 12.71
CA TYR A 238 -18.89 6.53 13.52
C TYR A 238 -18.06 6.35 14.79
N ILE A 239 -18.66 6.73 15.92
CA ILE A 239 -18.02 6.80 17.23
C ILE A 239 -18.34 5.52 18.00
N ILE A 240 -17.30 4.74 18.28
CA ILE A 240 -17.34 3.55 19.12
C ILE A 240 -16.79 3.96 20.49
N TYR A 241 -17.68 4.07 21.45
CA TYR A 241 -17.32 4.41 22.82
C TYR A 241 -17.06 3.13 23.62
N ILE A 242 -15.92 3.03 24.29
CA ILE A 242 -15.46 1.84 24.99
C ILE A 242 -15.33 2.17 26.46
N LYS A 243 -16.28 1.69 27.27
CA LYS A 243 -16.30 1.90 28.71
C LYS A 243 -15.08 1.26 29.37
N ALA A 244 -14.75 1.73 30.56
CA ALA A 244 -13.64 1.27 31.38
C ALA A 244 -13.66 -0.26 31.53
N GLY A 245 -12.47 -0.84 31.47
CA GLY A 245 -12.28 -2.28 31.47
C GLY A 245 -11.03 -2.68 30.71
N THR A 246 -10.58 -3.91 30.95
CA THR A 246 -9.49 -4.55 30.21
C THR A 246 -10.07 -5.49 29.15
N TYR A 247 -9.88 -5.14 27.88
CA TYR A 247 -10.30 -5.89 26.71
C TYR A 247 -9.08 -6.63 26.14
N LYS A 248 -9.09 -7.97 26.28
CA LYS A 248 -8.02 -8.83 25.78
C LYS A 248 -8.36 -9.28 24.35
N GLU A 249 -8.08 -8.43 23.38
CA GLU A 249 -8.48 -8.60 21.98
C GLU A 249 -7.39 -8.07 21.03
N ASN A 250 -7.21 -8.73 19.87
CA ASN A 250 -6.46 -8.17 18.73
C ASN A 250 -7.48 -7.64 17.72
N VAL A 251 -7.73 -6.32 17.76
CA VAL A 251 -8.80 -5.68 16.98
C VAL A 251 -8.30 -5.30 15.59
N GLU A 252 -8.91 -5.88 14.56
CA GLU A 252 -8.67 -5.55 13.15
C GLU A 252 -9.81 -4.71 12.58
N VAL A 253 -9.53 -3.46 12.23
CA VAL A 253 -10.48 -2.59 11.53
C VAL A 253 -10.31 -2.80 10.02
N GLY A 254 -11.26 -3.53 9.43
CA GLY A 254 -11.25 -3.80 7.99
C GLY A 254 -11.37 -2.53 7.14
N THR A 255 -10.79 -2.54 5.93
CA THR A 255 -10.70 -1.33 5.09
C THR A 255 -11.99 -0.74 4.59
N LYS A 256 -13.06 -1.53 4.53
CA LYS A 256 -14.38 -1.03 4.11
C LYS A 256 -14.96 -0.07 5.17
N LEU A 257 -14.49 -0.15 6.41
CA LEU A 257 -14.88 0.76 7.47
C LEU A 257 -14.11 2.08 7.37
N LYS A 258 -14.87 3.16 7.25
CA LYS A 258 -14.33 4.52 7.14
C LYS A 258 -14.73 5.36 8.33
N ASN A 259 -13.98 6.42 8.62
CA ASN A 259 -14.33 7.43 9.62
C ASN A 259 -14.72 6.84 10.98
N ILE A 260 -14.05 5.76 11.40
CA ILE A 260 -14.25 5.14 12.71
C ILE A 260 -13.39 5.89 13.74
N MET A 261 -14.00 6.17 14.89
CA MET A 261 -13.32 6.79 16.02
C MET A 261 -13.57 5.96 17.26
N PHE A 262 -12.50 5.57 17.94
CA PHE A 262 -12.57 4.88 19.23
C PHE A 262 -12.35 5.88 20.35
N VAL A 263 -13.24 5.87 21.34
CA VAL A 263 -13.15 6.76 22.51
C VAL A 263 -13.28 5.93 23.77
N GLY A 264 -12.32 6.04 24.68
CA GLY A 264 -12.36 5.37 25.99
C GLY A 264 -12.72 6.30 27.15
N ASP A 265 -12.95 5.72 28.33
CA ASP A 265 -13.22 6.45 29.59
C ASP A 265 -12.01 7.23 30.13
N GLY A 266 -10.84 7.01 29.53
CA GLY A 266 -9.60 7.70 29.87
C GLY A 266 -8.39 6.78 29.88
N ILE A 267 -7.21 7.38 29.94
CA ILE A 267 -5.95 6.66 30.12
C ILE A 267 -6.01 5.81 31.40
N GLY A 268 -5.55 4.56 31.30
CA GLY A 268 -5.55 3.61 32.42
C GLY A 268 -6.93 3.04 32.81
N LYS A 269 -8.04 3.58 32.30
CA LYS A 269 -9.39 3.07 32.56
C LYS A 269 -9.86 2.10 31.47
N THR A 270 -9.74 2.52 30.22
CA THR A 270 -10.02 1.65 29.06
C THR A 270 -8.69 1.10 28.56
N ILE A 271 -8.46 -0.20 28.75
CA ILE A 271 -7.23 -0.88 28.36
C ILE A 271 -7.57 -1.92 27.31
N VAL A 272 -6.98 -1.82 26.13
CA VAL A 272 -7.01 -2.86 25.11
C VAL A 272 -5.64 -3.52 25.08
N THR A 273 -5.60 -4.84 25.16
CA THR A 273 -4.34 -5.62 25.22
C THR A 273 -4.45 -6.85 24.33
N GLY A 274 -3.36 -7.19 23.64
CA GLY A 274 -3.21 -8.43 22.87
C GLY A 274 -2.11 -9.30 23.47
N SER A 275 -2.14 -10.60 23.17
CA SER A 275 -1.13 -11.57 23.64
C SER A 275 -0.15 -12.02 22.57
N ARG A 276 -0.29 -11.51 21.33
CA ARG A 276 0.56 -11.87 20.19
C ARG A 276 1.93 -11.20 20.29
N SER A 277 2.99 -11.95 20.01
CA SER A 277 4.37 -11.48 20.01
C SER A 277 5.27 -12.35 19.13
N VAL A 278 6.46 -11.83 18.79
CA VAL A 278 7.52 -12.59 18.07
C VAL A 278 7.94 -13.84 18.83
N GLY A 279 8.12 -13.73 20.16
CA GLY A 279 8.40 -14.88 21.02
C GLY A 279 7.30 -15.95 20.99
N GLY A 280 6.04 -15.54 20.73
CA GLY A 280 4.89 -16.42 20.55
C GLY A 280 4.64 -16.87 19.10
N GLY A 281 5.55 -16.62 18.17
CA GLY A 281 5.44 -17.03 16.77
C GLY A 281 4.60 -16.11 15.86
N SER A 282 4.23 -14.91 16.32
CA SER A 282 3.60 -13.88 15.48
C SER A 282 4.64 -12.86 14.99
N THR A 283 4.54 -12.37 13.77
CA THR A 283 5.40 -11.26 13.32
C THR A 283 5.08 -9.96 14.06
N THR A 284 5.98 -8.97 14.01
CA THR A 284 5.69 -7.61 14.50
C THR A 284 4.42 -7.04 13.86
N PHE A 285 4.23 -7.28 12.55
CA PHE A 285 3.05 -6.85 11.79
C PHE A 285 1.72 -7.37 12.37
N ASN A 286 1.68 -8.64 12.77
CA ASN A 286 0.48 -9.27 13.34
C ASN A 286 0.37 -9.20 14.87
N SER A 287 1.37 -8.63 15.54
CA SER A 287 1.38 -8.47 17.00
C SER A 287 0.56 -7.28 17.49
N ALA A 288 0.19 -6.36 16.60
CA ALA A 288 -0.55 -5.16 16.95
C ALA A 288 -1.86 -5.48 17.69
N THR A 289 -2.09 -4.79 18.81
CA THR A 289 -3.31 -4.93 19.63
C THR A 289 -4.52 -4.27 18.98
N VAL A 290 -4.32 -3.14 18.30
CA VAL A 290 -5.33 -2.50 17.45
C VAL A 290 -4.65 -2.14 16.14
N GLY A 291 -5.18 -2.61 15.02
CA GLY A 291 -4.62 -2.39 13.70
C GLY A 291 -5.68 -2.07 12.65
N LYS A 292 -5.36 -1.17 11.72
CA LYS A 292 -6.12 -0.99 10.50
C LYS A 292 -5.46 -1.83 9.43
N PHE A 293 -6.19 -2.81 8.94
CA PHE A 293 -5.67 -3.73 7.94
C PHE A 293 -6.56 -3.63 6.70
N ARG A 294 -5.91 -3.47 5.55
CA ARG A 294 -6.56 -3.58 4.24
C ARG A 294 -6.86 -5.06 3.95
N TYR A 295 -8.01 -5.31 3.35
CA TYR A 295 -8.35 -6.61 2.80
C TYR A 295 -8.81 -6.34 1.38
N ILE A 296 -8.07 -6.87 0.41
CA ILE A 296 -8.47 -6.82 -1.00
C ILE A 296 -9.12 -8.16 -1.32
N ASP A 297 -10.44 -8.17 -1.43
CA ASP A 297 -11.14 -9.31 -1.98
C ASP A 297 -10.83 -9.40 -3.49
N THR A 298 -10.05 -10.42 -3.87
CA THR A 298 -9.60 -10.66 -5.25
C THR A 298 -10.74 -10.93 -6.22
N ASN A 299 -11.97 -11.17 -5.74
CA ASN A 299 -13.12 -11.49 -6.58
C ASN A 299 -13.98 -10.26 -6.92
N THR A 300 -13.92 -9.16 -6.17
CA THR A 300 -14.94 -8.09 -6.27
C THR A 300 -14.44 -6.73 -6.76
N LYS A 301 -13.14 -6.55 -7.06
CA LYS A 301 -12.53 -5.35 -7.71
C LYS A 301 -13.08 -3.98 -7.23
N LYS A 302 -13.47 -3.84 -5.95
CA LYS A 302 -13.92 -2.56 -5.39
C LYS A 302 -13.09 -2.17 -4.19
N GLU A 303 -12.30 -1.12 -4.36
CA GLU A 303 -11.48 -0.47 -3.34
C GLU A 303 -11.91 0.98 -3.14
N VAL A 304 -11.81 1.46 -1.89
CA VAL A 304 -12.25 2.81 -1.52
C VAL A 304 -11.23 3.46 -0.57
N ASN A 305 -10.97 4.76 -0.81
CA ASN A 305 -10.08 5.71 -0.12
C ASN A 305 -9.71 5.46 1.36
N LEU A 306 -8.45 5.80 1.66
CA LEU A 306 -7.89 5.97 3.00
C LEU A 306 -8.80 6.76 3.94
N THR A 307 -8.79 6.39 5.21
CA THR A 307 -9.53 7.14 6.23
C THR A 307 -8.89 6.97 7.60
N ASN A 308 -8.84 8.08 8.34
CA ASN A 308 -8.26 8.23 9.67
C ASN A 308 -8.98 7.32 10.67
N ILE A 309 -8.24 6.45 11.35
CA ILE A 309 -8.66 5.90 12.64
C ILE A 309 -8.06 6.83 13.69
N ILE A 310 -8.91 7.34 14.57
CA ILE A 310 -8.48 8.15 15.70
C ILE A 310 -8.73 7.30 16.94
N ILE A 311 -7.65 6.73 17.49
CA ILE A 311 -7.62 6.10 18.82
C ILE A 311 -7.09 7.16 19.77
N LEU A 312 -7.87 7.57 20.75
CA LEU A 312 -7.40 8.57 21.70
C LEU A 312 -7.50 8.05 23.12
N LYS A 313 -6.34 8.05 23.77
CA LYS A 313 -6.23 8.13 25.22
C LYS A 313 -6.67 9.52 25.63
N ASN A 314 -7.67 9.60 26.50
CA ASN A 314 -7.95 10.85 27.19
C ASN A 314 -6.82 11.08 28.21
N GLU A 315 -6.14 12.21 28.02
CA GLU A 315 -5.00 12.75 28.77
C GLU A 315 -3.61 12.11 28.51
N TYR A 316 -2.76 12.91 27.85
CA TYR A 316 -1.33 12.79 27.54
C TYR A 316 -0.88 11.55 26.72
N ASN A 317 -0.75 11.79 25.42
CA ASN A 317 -0.01 11.02 24.41
C ASN A 317 -0.38 9.54 24.17
N CYS A 318 -0.98 9.29 23.00
CA CYS A 318 -0.41 8.44 21.95
C CYS A 318 -1.20 8.65 20.66
N TYR A 319 -0.55 9.23 19.64
CA TYR A 319 -1.02 9.18 18.26
C TYR A 319 -0.77 7.77 17.73
N MET A 320 -1.82 7.02 17.42
CA MET A 320 -1.68 5.81 16.61
C MET A 320 -1.99 6.20 15.16
N HIS A 321 -0.94 6.51 14.41
CA HIS A 321 -0.99 6.50 12.95
C HIS A 321 -0.95 5.03 12.47
N ILE A 322 -1.85 4.70 11.55
CA ILE A 322 -1.76 3.50 10.69
C ILE A 322 -1.97 3.95 9.25
#